data_AF-A0A662C0K0-F1
#
_entry.id   AF-A0A662C0K0-F1
#
_cell.length_a   1.000
_cell.length_b   1.000
_cell.length_c   1.000
_cell.angle_alpha   90.00
_cell.angle_beta   90.00
_cell.angle_gamma   90.00
#
_symmetry.space_group_name_H-M   'P 1'
#
loop_
_entity.id
_entity.type
_entity.pdbx_description
1 polymer ?
#
loop_
_entity_poly.entity_id
_entity_poly.type
_entity_poly.pdbx_seq_one_letter_code
_entity_poly.pdbx_strand_id
1 'polypeptide(L)'
;KAGFGYDFNEKFGAELRLYTNVIFDDFTPELMVKYNFISNDQFDFYSGLGGVINSLDGIFIPIGFQFRPIESFKQFSIHAEIAPLWDFNDSFIFLGSWGFRYKFKKKFAVKVAD
;
A
#
# COMPACT_ATOMS: atom_id res chain seq x y z
N LYS A 1 -10.02 1.76 2.03
CA LYS A 1 -9.39 1.01 0.92
C LYS A 1 -9.04 -0.39 1.43
N ALA A 2 -9.20 -1.41 0.61
CA ALA A 2 -8.62 -2.74 0.84
C ALA A 2 -7.46 -2.92 -0.13
N GLY A 3 -6.33 -3.44 0.34
CA GLY A 3 -5.11 -3.54 -0.47
C GLY A 3 -4.47 -4.92 -0.40
N PHE A 4 -3.95 -5.38 -1.53
CA PHE A 4 -3.10 -6.55 -1.63
C PHE A 4 -1.80 -6.16 -2.32
N GLY A 5 -0.67 -6.49 -1.70
CA GLY A 5 0.63 -6.07 -2.19
C GLY A 5 1.69 -7.15 -2.07
N TYR A 6 2.77 -6.93 -2.81
CA TYR A 6 3.94 -7.79 -2.83
C TYR A 6 5.20 -6.93 -2.67
N ASP A 7 5.99 -7.23 -1.66
CA ASP A 7 7.31 -6.64 -1.46
C ASP A 7 8.33 -7.46 -2.25
N PHE A 8 8.93 -6.86 -3.29
CA PHE A 8 9.97 -7.51 -4.08
C PHE A 8 11.27 -7.65 -3.29
N ASN A 9 11.55 -6.65 -2.44
CA ASN A 9 12.64 -6.63 -1.48
C ASN A 9 12.30 -5.63 -0.34
N GLU A 10 13.28 -5.29 0.49
CA GLU A 10 13.09 -4.36 1.62
C GLU A 10 12.78 -2.92 1.19
N LYS A 11 13.17 -2.53 -0.03
CA LYS A 11 12.98 -1.18 -0.57
C LYS A 11 11.79 -1.07 -1.50
N PHE A 12 11.55 -2.05 -2.36
CA PHE A 12 10.56 -1.97 -3.43
C PHE A 12 9.40 -2.92 -3.23
N GLY A 13 8.20 -2.45 -3.53
CA GLY A 13 7.00 -3.28 -3.60
C GLY A 13 5.96 -2.70 -4.55
N ALA A 14 4.93 -3.49 -4.83
CA ALA A 14 3.75 -3.05 -5.57
C ALA A 14 2.49 -3.41 -4.79
N GLU A 15 1.43 -2.65 -5.02
CA GLU A 15 0.16 -2.82 -4.32
C GLU A 15 -1.01 -2.51 -5.23
N LEU A 16 -1.97 -3.43 -5.28
CA LEU A 16 -3.29 -3.22 -5.84
C LEU A 16 -4.24 -2.87 -4.70
N ARG A 17 -5.00 -1.80 -4.83
CA ARG A 17 -5.95 -1.31 -3.83
C ARG A 17 -7.31 -1.09 -4.44
N LEU A 18 -8.34 -1.22 -3.63
CA LEU A 18 -9.73 -1.01 -4.01
C LEU A 18 -10.37 -0.03 -3.03
N TYR A 19 -11.07 0.96 -3.55
CA TYR A 19 -11.95 1.76 -2.73
C TYR A 19 -13.10 0.90 -2.22
N THR A 20 -13.39 1.01 -0.93
CA THR A 20 -14.39 0.19 -0.22
C THR A 20 -15.67 0.96 0.07
N ASN A 21 -15.74 2.23 -0.32
CA ASN A 21 -16.88 3.12 -0.07
C ASN A 21 -17.57 3.50 -1.38
N VAL A 22 -17.80 2.51 -2.24
CA VAL A 22 -18.38 2.67 -3.57
C VAL A 22 -19.52 1.67 -3.75
N ILE A 23 -20.55 2.05 -4.52
CA ILE A 23 -21.59 1.12 -4.97
C ILE A 23 -20.92 0.12 -5.94
N PHE A 24 -21.44 -1.10 -6.08
CA PHE A 24 -20.80 -2.16 -6.88
C PHE A 24 -20.44 -1.75 -8.33
N ASP A 25 -21.18 -0.79 -8.91
CA ASP A 25 -20.95 -0.27 -10.26
C ASP A 25 -19.80 0.76 -10.34
N ASP A 26 -19.34 1.28 -9.20
CA ASP A 26 -18.31 2.32 -9.07
C ASP A 26 -16.97 1.76 -8.58
N PHE A 27 -16.64 0.54 -9.02
CA PHE A 27 -15.39 -0.13 -8.67
C PHE A 27 -14.19 0.72 -9.09
N THR A 28 -13.46 1.24 -8.10
CA THR A 28 -12.34 2.17 -8.31
C THR A 28 -11.04 1.48 -7.86
N PRO A 29 -10.33 0.78 -8.77
CA PRO A 29 -9.06 0.15 -8.46
C PRO A 29 -7.91 1.14 -8.58
N GLU A 30 -6.90 0.95 -7.72
CA GLU A 30 -5.63 1.64 -7.75
C GLU A 30 -4.50 0.62 -7.88
N LEU A 31 -3.50 0.94 -8.69
CA LEU A 31 -2.23 0.21 -8.71
C LEU A 31 -1.12 1.19 -8.37
N MET A 32 -0.20 0.76 -7.51
CA MET A 32 0.97 1.57 -7.20
C MET A 32 2.24 0.75 -7.01
N VAL A 33 3.36 1.42 -7.23
CA VAL A 33 4.69 0.97 -6.79
C VAL A 33 5.15 1.83 -5.62
N LYS A 34 5.79 1.22 -4.63
CA LYS A 34 6.33 1.91 -3.45
C LYS A 34 7.84 1.72 -3.35
N TYR A 35 8.48 2.74 -2.77
CA TYR A 35 9.86 2.79 -2.37
C TYR A 35 9.96 3.16 -0.88
N ASN A 36 10.43 2.22 -0.06
CA ASN A 36 10.75 2.45 1.35
C ASN A 36 12.13 3.10 1.44
N PHE A 37 12.18 4.37 1.85
CA PHE A 37 13.44 5.08 2.04
C PHE A 37 13.98 4.95 3.46
N ILE A 38 13.11 4.66 4.44
CA ILE A 38 13.50 4.18 5.76
C ILE A 38 12.74 2.89 6.02
N SER A 39 13.46 1.84 6.42
CA SER A 39 12.86 0.59 6.87
C SER A 39 13.69 0.02 8.00
N ASN A 40 13.05 -0.26 9.13
CA ASN A 40 13.63 -0.91 10.30
C ASN A 40 12.58 -1.75 11.03
N ASP A 41 12.95 -2.34 12.16
CA ASP A 41 12.10 -3.26 12.92
C ASP A 41 10.85 -2.61 13.55
N GLN A 42 10.83 -1.28 13.69
CA GLN A 42 9.73 -0.55 14.33
C GLN A 42 8.86 0.19 13.31
N PHE A 43 9.44 0.70 12.23
CA PHE A 43 8.70 1.45 11.25
C PHE A 43 9.28 1.41 9.84
N ASP A 44 8.42 1.69 8.87
CA ASP A 44 8.81 2.05 7.51
C ASP A 44 8.28 3.44 7.19
N PHE A 45 9.08 4.19 6.44
CA PHE A 45 8.64 5.38 5.76
C PHE A 45 8.85 5.18 4.26
N TYR A 46 7.79 5.41 3.49
CA TYR A 46 7.79 5.15 2.06
C TYR A 46 7.13 6.27 1.27
N SER A 47 7.47 6.31 -0.01
CA SER A 47 6.71 7.04 -1.01
C SER A 47 6.48 6.12 -2.21
N GLY A 48 5.78 6.59 -3.24
CA GLY A 48 5.48 5.76 -4.40
C GLY A 48 4.95 6.56 -5.58
N LEU A 49 4.49 5.81 -6.57
CA LEU A 49 3.74 6.34 -7.70
C LEU A 49 2.62 5.35 -8.00
N GLY A 50 1.40 5.85 -8.16
CA GLY A 50 0.25 5.03 -8.50
C GLY A 50 -0.68 5.71 -9.47
N GLY A 51 -1.57 4.90 -10.03
CA GLY A 51 -2.70 5.33 -10.83
C GLY A 51 -3.99 4.75 -10.29
N VAL A 52 -5.08 5.49 -10.44
CA VAL A 52 -6.45 5.09 -10.10
C VAL A 52 -7.33 5.31 -11.32
N ILE A 53 -8.34 4.47 -11.49
CA ILE A 53 -9.31 4.57 -12.59
C ILE A 53 -10.74 4.45 -12.05
N ASN A 54 -11.71 4.93 -12.84
CA ASN A 54 -13.16 5.01 -12.57
C ASN A 54 -13.59 6.26 -11.78
N SER A 55 -14.10 6.14 -10.55
CA SER A 55 -14.65 7.29 -9.80
C SER A 55 -13.59 8.34 -9.44
N LEU A 56 -12.32 7.94 -9.50
CA LEU A 56 -11.16 8.82 -9.58
C LEU A 56 -10.33 8.32 -10.77
N ASP A 57 -9.88 9.21 -11.62
CA ASP A 57 -9.08 8.83 -12.80
C ASP A 57 -7.84 9.71 -12.86
N GLY A 58 -6.69 9.16 -12.51
CA GLY A 58 -5.51 9.98 -12.34
C GLY A 58 -4.30 9.27 -11.79
N ILE A 59 -3.26 10.07 -11.54
CA ILE A 59 -2.00 9.63 -10.93
C ILE A 59 -1.83 10.25 -9.55
N PHE A 60 -1.22 9.51 -8.64
CA PHE A 60 -0.97 9.98 -7.28
C PHE A 60 0.42 9.60 -6.78
N ILE A 61 0.94 10.43 -5.87
CA ILE A 61 2.22 10.22 -5.20
C ILE A 61 1.95 10.05 -3.72
N PRO A 62 1.87 8.82 -3.19
CA PRO A 62 1.67 8.61 -1.79
C PRO A 62 2.95 8.89 -1.00
N ILE A 63 2.78 9.40 0.21
CA ILE A 63 3.79 9.51 1.25
C ILE A 63 3.18 8.85 2.48
N GLY A 64 3.80 7.77 2.95
CA GLY A 64 3.20 6.94 3.98
C GLY A 64 4.18 6.44 5.02
N PHE A 65 3.59 6.07 6.14
CA PHE A 65 4.26 5.58 7.33
C PHE A 65 3.60 4.27 7.77
N GLN A 66 4.41 3.29 8.15
CA GLN A 66 3.95 2.03 8.71
C GLN A 66 4.65 1.80 10.04
N PHE A 67 3.89 1.62 11.13
CA PHE A 67 4.40 1.38 12.47
C PHE A 67 4.05 -0.04 12.93
N ARG A 68 5.02 -0.74 13.53
CA ARG A 68 4.90 -2.11 14.04
C ARG A 68 4.88 -2.08 15.58
N PRO A 69 3.71 -1.86 16.21
CA PRO A 69 3.62 -1.63 17.65
C PRO A 69 4.00 -2.85 18.51
N ILE A 70 3.87 -4.06 17.97
CA ILE A 70 4.01 -5.30 18.74
C ILE A 70 5.34 -5.96 18.38
N GLU A 71 6.28 -6.00 19.32
CA GLU A 71 7.62 -6.55 19.10
C GLU A 71 7.60 -8.03 18.70
N SER A 72 6.76 -8.84 19.35
CA SER A 72 6.60 -10.26 19.06
C SER A 72 5.81 -10.54 17.77
N PHE A 73 5.18 -9.52 17.16
CA PHE A 73 4.28 -9.67 16.01
C PHE A 73 4.54 -8.63 14.92
N LYS A 74 5.78 -8.61 14.41
CA LYS A 74 6.25 -7.68 13.36
C LYS A 74 5.52 -7.79 12.01
N GLN A 75 4.69 -8.82 11.82
CA GLN A 75 3.85 -8.98 10.63
C GLN A 75 2.69 -7.97 10.60
N PHE A 76 2.29 -7.47 11.77
CA PHE A 76 1.22 -6.50 11.90
C PHE A 76 1.77 -5.09 11.96
N SER A 77 1.18 -4.19 11.18
CA SER A 77 1.48 -2.76 11.23
C SER A 77 0.22 -1.92 11.15
N ILE A 78 0.30 -0.74 11.78
CA ILE A 78 -0.60 0.38 11.55
C ILE A 78 0.01 1.20 10.42
N HIS A 79 -0.79 1.60 9.45
CA HIS A 79 -0.41 2.35 8.27
C HIS A 79 -1.13 3.69 8.29
N ALA A 80 -0.44 4.75 7.86
CA ALA A 80 -1.05 6.01 7.45
C ALA A 80 -0.41 6.51 6.14
N GLU A 81 -1.17 7.19 5.30
CA GLU A 81 -0.74 7.69 3.99
C GLU A 81 -1.45 9.00 3.67
N ILE A 82 -0.70 9.95 3.12
CA ILE A 82 -1.22 11.12 2.41
C ILE A 82 -0.82 11.00 0.94
N ALA A 83 -1.70 11.35 0.02
CA ALA A 83 -1.44 11.23 -1.41
C ALA A 83 -2.03 12.43 -2.15
N PRO A 84 -1.21 13.38 -2.63
CA PRO A 84 -1.59 14.24 -3.73
C PRO A 84 -1.97 13.41 -4.96
N LEU A 85 -3.14 13.70 -5.53
CA LEU A 85 -3.69 13.07 -6.72
C LEU A 85 -3.99 14.16 -7.76
N TRP A 86 -3.46 13.95 -8.97
CA TRP A 86 -3.85 14.69 -10.17
C TRP A 86 -4.96 13.91 -10.86
N ASP A 87 -6.21 14.32 -10.65
CA ASP A 87 -7.36 13.80 -11.39
C ASP A 87 -7.35 14.40 -12.80
N PHE A 88 -7.53 13.56 -13.81
CA PHE A 88 -7.57 13.96 -15.21
C PHE A 88 -8.91 14.56 -15.62
N ASN A 89 -9.97 14.31 -14.84
CA ASN A 89 -11.33 14.78 -15.12
C ASN A 89 -11.77 15.92 -14.19
N ASP A 90 -11.02 16.22 -13.14
CA ASP A 90 -11.33 17.28 -12.17
C ASP A 90 -10.06 18.05 -11.74
N SER A 91 -9.90 18.25 -10.45
CA SER A 91 -8.93 19.13 -9.82
C SER A 91 -7.88 18.33 -9.08
N PHE A 92 -6.87 19.02 -8.55
CA PHE A 92 -5.89 18.40 -7.67
C PHE A 92 -6.51 18.06 -6.31
N ILE A 93 -6.43 16.80 -5.89
CA ILE A 93 -7.06 16.28 -4.67
C ILE A 93 -6.00 15.80 -3.69
N PHE A 94 -6.18 16.10 -2.40
CA PHE A 94 -5.39 15.49 -1.33
C PHE A 94 -6.16 14.36 -0.67
N LEU A 95 -5.64 13.14 -0.77
CA LEU A 95 -6.23 11.96 -0.17
C LEU A 95 -5.48 11.59 1.10
N GLY A 96 -6.20 11.38 2.20
CA GLY A 96 -5.67 10.85 3.45
C GLY A 96 -6.25 9.47 3.73
N SER A 97 -5.43 8.54 4.20
CA SER A 97 -5.91 7.23 4.65
C SER A 97 -5.07 6.67 5.79
N TRP A 98 -5.68 5.79 6.58
CA TRP A 98 -4.98 5.00 7.59
C TRP A 98 -5.66 3.64 7.73
N GLY A 99 -4.97 2.68 8.32
CA GLY A 99 -5.52 1.36 8.54
C GLY A 99 -4.50 0.38 9.08
N PHE A 100 -4.81 -0.90 8.92
CA PHE A 100 -3.98 -2.01 9.36
C PHE A 100 -3.42 -2.76 8.17
N ARG A 101 -2.22 -3.31 8.34
CA ARG A 101 -1.56 -4.15 7.34
C ARG A 101 -1.01 -5.40 7.99
N TYR A 102 -1.13 -6.50 7.27
CA TYR A 102 -0.55 -7.80 7.64
C TYR A 102 0.39 -8.30 6.54
N LYS A 103 1.62 -8.66 6.91
CA LYS A 103 2.63 -9.21 6.00
C LYS A 103 2.74 -10.72 6.16
N PHE A 104 2.37 -11.44 5.11
CA PHE A 104 2.51 -12.90 5.05
C PHE A 104 3.99 -13.30 4.96
N LYS A 105 4.43 -14.22 5.83
CA LYS A 105 5.77 -14.82 5.73
C LYS A 105 5.76 -15.91 4.65
N LYS A 106 6.73 -15.88 3.74
CA LYS A 106 6.95 -16.98 2.79
C LYS A 106 7.46 -18.19 3.60
N LYS A 107 6.68 -19.26 3.70
CA LYS A 107 7.19 -20.55 4.19
C LYS A 107 8.05 -21.15 3.08
N PHE A 108 9.34 -21.35 3.34
CA PHE A 108 10.16 -22.19 2.46
C PHE A 108 9.70 -23.63 2.65
N ALA A 109 9.22 -24.26 1.58
CA ALA A 109 9.05 -25.71 1.56
C ALA A 109 10.45 -26.32 1.65
N VAL A 110 10.74 -27.02 2.74
CA VAL A 110 11.95 -27.84 2.85
C VAL A 110 11.85 -28.91 1.76
N LYS A 111 12.73 -28.86 0.77
CA LYS A 111 12.95 -30.03 -0.11
C LYS A 111 13.50 -31.13 0.80
N VAL A 112 12.71 -32.17 1.01
CA VAL A 112 13.23 -33.44 1.51
C VAL A 112 14.14 -33.96 0.41
N ALA A 113 15.43 -34.11 0.70
CA ALA A 113 16.36 -34.78 -0.19
C ALA A 113 16.13 -36.28 -0.05
N ASP A 114 15.90 -36.96 -1.17
CA ASP A 114 15.89 -38.42 -1.30
C ASP A 114 17.31 -39.00 -1.21
#